data_AF-A0A8T4JAJ5-F1
#
_entry.id   AF-A0A8T4JAJ5-F1
#
_cell.length_a   1.000
_cell.length_b   1.000
_cell.length_c   1.000
_cell.angle_alpha   90.00
_cell.angle_beta   90.00
_cell.angle_gamma   90.00
#
_symmetry.space_group_name_H-M   'P 1'
#
loop_
_entity.id
_entity.type
_entity.pdbx_description
1 polymer ?
#
loop_
_entity_poly.entity_id
_entity_poly.type
_entity_poly.pdbx_seq_one_letter_code
_entity_poly.pdbx_strand_id
1 'polypeptide(L)'
;MKLILYTGTSCPKCPGARAAVREACKEVGLIEGKDFVEKLIDGKDIEVPINKELDGTMMHLVKSAEDINENNVPAALAGEDYTIEALMHQVASTPSVVIDGNAVIKGRVPTKEELIELLK
;
A
#
# COMPACT_ATOMS: atom_id res chain seq x y z
N MET A 1 9.78 -1.58 -11.93
CA MET A 1 9.70 -0.82 -10.67
C MET A 1 8.71 -1.53 -9.77
N LYS A 2 9.03 -1.73 -8.50
CA LYS A 2 8.11 -2.31 -7.51
C LYS A 2 7.92 -1.31 -6.37
N LEU A 3 6.73 -0.72 -6.29
CA LEU A 3 6.34 0.14 -5.17
C LEU A 3 5.52 -0.66 -4.16
N ILE A 4 5.86 -0.53 -2.88
CA ILE A 4 5.10 -1.11 -1.77
C ILE A 4 4.70 0.02 -0.84
N LEU A 5 3.38 0.16 -0.62
CA LEU A 5 2.83 1.03 0.40
C LEU A 5 2.50 0.19 1.64
N TYR A 6 3.20 0.43 2.74
CA TYR A 6 2.88 -0.16 4.04
C TYR A 6 1.92 0.73 4.81
N THR A 7 0.79 0.16 5.21
CA THR A 7 -0.28 0.84 5.97
C THR A 7 -0.72 -0.02 7.14
N GLY A 8 -1.49 0.59 8.05
CA GLY A 8 -2.20 -0.13 9.11
C GLY A 8 -3.68 0.20 9.08
N THR A 9 -4.52 -0.71 9.56
CA THR A 9 -5.99 -0.56 9.64
C THR A 9 -6.43 0.55 10.58
N SER A 10 -5.63 0.90 11.60
CA SER A 10 -5.95 1.92 12.62
C SER A 10 -5.10 3.19 12.50
N CYS A 11 -4.48 3.41 11.33
CA CYS A 11 -3.50 4.46 11.12
C CYS A 11 -4.15 5.75 10.60
N PRO A 12 -4.17 6.87 11.36
CA PRO A 12 -4.90 8.08 10.97
C PRO A 12 -4.33 8.81 9.75
N LYS A 13 -3.07 8.53 9.40
CA LYS A 13 -2.37 9.13 8.25
C LYS A 13 -2.46 8.26 6.98
N CYS A 14 -2.82 6.99 7.12
CA CYS A 14 -2.86 6.05 6.02
C CYS A 14 -3.91 6.39 4.94
N PRO A 15 -5.09 6.98 5.24
CA PRO A 15 -6.02 7.42 4.20
C PRO A 15 -5.38 8.41 3.22
N GLY A 16 -4.65 9.40 3.74
CA GLY A 16 -3.97 10.40 2.92
C GLY A 16 -2.86 9.80 2.07
N ALA A 17 -2.06 8.90 2.64
CA ALA A 17 -0.99 8.23 1.90
C ALA A 17 -1.52 7.30 0.81
N ARG A 18 -2.62 6.59 1.06
CA ARG A 18 -3.32 5.77 0.06
C ARG A 18 -3.76 6.58 -1.14
N ALA A 19 -4.42 7.71 -0.90
CA ALA A 19 -4.87 8.61 -1.96
C ALA A 19 -3.66 9.11 -2.77
N ALA A 20 -2.66 9.68 -2.10
CA ALA A 20 -1.48 10.23 -2.75
C ALA A 20 -0.71 9.20 -3.60
N VAL A 21 -0.50 7.98 -3.09
CA VAL A 21 0.18 6.90 -3.82
C VAL A 21 -0.62 6.45 -5.03
N ARG A 22 -1.92 6.21 -4.89
CA ARG A 22 -2.76 5.78 -6.01
C ARG A 22 -2.88 6.85 -7.09
N GLU A 23 -3.04 8.12 -6.69
CA GLU A 23 -3.06 9.24 -7.64
C GLU A 23 -1.74 9.39 -8.38
N ALA A 24 -0.60 9.33 -7.68
CA ALA A 24 0.72 9.38 -8.29
C ALA A 24 0.95 8.20 -9.24
N CYS A 25 0.66 6.97 -8.80
CA CYS A 25 0.79 5.76 -9.62
C CYS A 25 -0.08 5.82 -10.88
N LYS A 26 -1.32 6.32 -10.76
CA LYS A 26 -2.21 6.53 -11.90
C LYS A 26 -1.63 7.53 -12.90
N GLU A 27 -1.01 8.62 -12.42
CA GLU A 27 -0.41 9.65 -13.26
C GLU A 27 0.82 9.15 -14.03
N VAL A 28 1.62 8.27 -13.43
CA VAL A 28 2.77 7.63 -14.08
C VAL A 28 2.43 6.33 -14.84
N GLY A 29 1.16 5.90 -14.81
CA GLY A 29 0.68 4.71 -15.53
C GLY A 29 1.03 3.36 -14.90
N LEU A 30 1.31 3.33 -13.59
CA LEU A 30 1.56 2.11 -12.83
C LEU A 30 0.26 1.41 -12.44
N ILE A 31 0.24 0.08 -12.50
CA ILE A 31 -0.94 -0.75 -12.26
C ILE A 31 -0.87 -1.39 -10.87
N GLU A 32 -1.95 -1.28 -10.09
CA GLU A 32 -2.10 -1.93 -8.78
C GLU A 32 -2.13 -3.46 -8.95
N GLY A 33 -1.36 -4.19 -8.13
CA GLY A 33 -1.17 -5.63 -8.27
C GLY A 33 0.00 -6.04 -9.15
N LYS A 34 0.42 -5.18 -10.09
CA LYS A 34 1.54 -5.47 -11.00
C LYS A 34 2.78 -4.65 -10.67
N ASP A 35 2.62 -3.34 -10.62
CA ASP A 35 3.71 -2.37 -10.45
C ASP A 35 3.77 -1.83 -9.02
N PHE A 36 2.62 -1.75 -8.35
CA PHE A 36 2.55 -1.39 -6.94
C PHE A 36 1.52 -2.20 -6.17
N VAL A 37 1.75 -2.34 -4.87
CA VAL A 37 0.81 -3.00 -3.94
C VAL A 37 0.75 -2.26 -2.61
N GLU A 38 -0.40 -2.33 -1.95
CA GLU A 38 -0.56 -1.95 -0.56
C GLU A 38 -0.47 -3.20 0.33
N LYS A 39 0.25 -3.13 1.46
CA LYS A 39 0.40 -4.21 2.44
C LYS A 39 0.00 -3.74 3.84
N LEU A 40 -0.93 -4.45 4.47
CA LEU A 40 -1.38 -4.17 5.83
C LEU A 40 -0.47 -4.85 6.85
N ILE A 41 0.31 -4.09 7.61
CA ILE A 41 1.20 -4.65 8.63
C ILE A 41 0.44 -5.30 9.80
N ASP A 42 -0.79 -4.85 10.06
CA ASP A 42 -1.70 -5.37 11.08
C ASP A 42 -2.81 -6.25 10.49
N GLY A 43 -2.63 -6.72 9.25
CA GLY A 43 -3.64 -7.49 8.51
C GLY A 43 -3.68 -8.98 8.79
N LYS A 44 -2.85 -9.52 9.69
CA LYS A 44 -2.67 -10.99 9.89
C LYS A 44 -3.94 -11.72 10.33
N ASP A 45 -4.79 -11.05 11.11
CA ASP A 45 -6.02 -11.64 11.67
C ASP A 45 -7.23 -11.48 10.74
N ILE A 46 -7.00 -11.00 9.51
CA ILE A 46 -8.05 -10.79 8.51
C ILE A 46 -8.11 -12.01 7.58
N GLU A 47 -9.24 -12.72 7.61
CA GLU A 47 -9.52 -13.78 6.64
C GLU A 47 -9.79 -13.17 5.25
N VAL A 48 -8.95 -13.52 4.28
CA VAL A 48 -9.00 -13.03 2.89
C VAL A 48 -9.27 -14.19 1.91
N PRO A 49 -9.99 -13.95 0.79
CA PRO A 49 -10.40 -12.65 0.26
C PRO A 49 -11.66 -12.07 0.91
N ILE A 50 -11.68 -10.76 1.19
CA ILE A 50 -12.84 -10.06 1.75
C ILE A 50 -12.90 -8.59 1.27
N ASN A 51 -14.10 -8.07 1.08
CA ASN A 51 -14.33 -6.64 0.87
C ASN A 51 -14.56 -5.98 2.23
N LYS A 52 -13.74 -5.00 2.59
CA LYS A 52 -13.81 -4.31 3.87
C LYS A 52 -13.78 -2.81 3.65
N GLU A 53 -14.68 -2.09 4.29
CA GLU A 53 -14.61 -0.64 4.32
C GLU A 53 -13.43 -0.20 5.20
N LEU A 54 -12.48 0.52 4.60
CA LEU A 54 -11.35 1.14 5.27
C LEU A 54 -11.34 2.62 4.92
N ASP A 55 -11.46 3.48 5.93
CA ASP A 55 -11.38 4.93 5.78
C ASP A 55 -12.40 5.50 4.76
N GLY A 56 -13.62 4.96 4.77
CA GLY A 56 -14.72 5.36 3.87
C GLY A 56 -14.56 4.86 2.43
N THR A 57 -13.58 4.02 2.15
CA THR A 57 -13.37 3.38 0.85
C THR A 57 -13.53 1.87 0.96
N MET A 58 -14.28 1.26 0.05
CA MET A 58 -14.37 -0.21 -0.02
C MET A 58 -13.07 -0.75 -0.59
N MET A 59 -12.32 -1.49 0.22
CA MET A 59 -11.04 -2.10 -0.14
C MET A 59 -11.21 -3.60 -0.34
N HIS A 60 -10.58 -4.14 -1.37
CA HIS A 60 -10.50 -5.58 -1.60
C HIS A 60 -9.23 -6.12 -0.93
N LEU A 61 -9.41 -6.88 0.16
CA LEU A 61 -8.30 -7.50 0.86
C LEU A 61 -8.04 -8.87 0.27
N VAL A 62 -6.82 -9.11 -0.18
CA VAL A 62 -6.39 -10.35 -0.86
C VAL A 62 -5.12 -10.92 -0.22
N LYS A 63 -4.77 -12.17 -0.58
CA LYS A 63 -3.55 -12.82 -0.05
C LYS A 63 -2.30 -12.38 -0.79
N SER A 64 -2.38 -12.25 -2.11
CA SER A 64 -1.22 -12.02 -2.96
C SER A 64 -1.49 -10.96 -4.01
N ALA A 65 -0.41 -10.42 -4.59
CA ALA A 65 -0.49 -9.44 -5.66
C ALA A 65 -1.15 -10.00 -6.93
N GLU A 66 -1.04 -11.32 -7.15
CA GLU A 66 -1.60 -12.03 -8.31
C GLU A 66 -3.14 -12.07 -8.27
N ASP A 67 -3.72 -11.95 -7.08
CA ASP A 67 -5.17 -11.89 -6.87
C ASP A 67 -5.75 -10.51 -7.20
N ILE A 68 -4.91 -9.50 -7.47
CA ILE A 68 -5.32 -8.12 -7.79
C ILE A 68 -5.45 -7.94 -9.31
N ASN A 69 -6.57 -7.39 -9.74
CA ASN A 69 -6.88 -7.03 -11.12
C ASN A 69 -7.75 -5.75 -11.19
N GLU A 70 -8.05 -5.29 -12.39
CA GLU A 70 -8.82 -4.05 -12.62
C GLU A 70 -10.22 -4.02 -11.97
N ASN A 71 -10.82 -5.18 -11.66
CA ASN A 71 -12.17 -5.27 -11.11
C ASN A 71 -12.21 -5.27 -9.57
N ASN A 72 -11.06 -5.38 -8.90
CA ASN A 72 -10.98 -5.44 -7.44
C ASN A 72 -9.96 -4.44 -6.88
N VAL A 73 -9.77 -3.31 -7.56
CA VAL A 73 -9.03 -2.16 -7.04
C VAL A 73 -10.01 -1.10 -6.50
N PRO A 74 -9.67 -0.39 -5.41
CA PRO A 74 -8.41 -0.45 -4.67
C PRO A 74 -8.29 -1.71 -3.79
N ALA A 75 -7.08 -2.28 -3.76
CA ALA A 75 -6.77 -3.53 -3.07
C ALA A 75 -5.66 -3.37 -2.04
N ALA A 76 -5.63 -4.26 -1.05
CA ALA A 76 -4.48 -4.38 -0.15
C ALA A 76 -4.24 -5.84 0.23
N LEU A 77 -2.99 -6.20 0.42
CA LEU A 77 -2.59 -7.52 0.88
C LEU A 77 -2.79 -7.60 2.40
N ALA A 78 -3.45 -8.66 2.83
CA ALA A 78 -3.72 -8.98 4.24
C ALA A 78 -3.69 -10.51 4.44
N GLY A 79 -3.96 -10.97 5.67
CA GLY A 79 -3.92 -12.40 6.03
C GLY A 79 -2.54 -12.95 6.36
N GLU A 80 -1.49 -12.13 6.24
CA GLU A 80 -0.13 -12.43 6.69
C GLU A 80 0.40 -11.27 7.55
N ASP A 81 1.44 -11.54 8.35
CA ASP A 81 2.12 -10.52 9.15
C ASP A 81 3.20 -9.81 8.31
N TYR A 82 2.81 -8.71 7.67
CA TYR A 82 3.72 -7.89 6.87
C TYR A 82 4.66 -7.01 7.71
N THR A 83 4.61 -7.07 9.05
CA THR A 83 5.49 -6.29 9.93
C THR A 83 6.96 -6.68 9.75
N ILE A 84 7.25 -7.98 9.62
CA ILE A 84 8.64 -8.46 9.45
C ILE A 84 9.20 -7.96 8.11
N GLU A 85 8.42 -8.04 7.04
CA GLU A 85 8.82 -7.54 5.73
C GLU A 85 9.04 -6.03 5.75
N ALA A 86 8.14 -5.26 6.38
CA ALA A 86 8.31 -3.83 6.57
C ALA A 86 9.63 -3.51 7.30
N LEU A 87 9.93 -4.23 8.39
CA LEU A 87 11.17 -4.04 9.14
C LEU A 87 12.42 -4.36 8.31
N MET A 88 12.38 -5.36 7.43
CA MET A 88 13.48 -5.64 6.49
C MET A 88 13.75 -4.46 5.55
N HIS A 89 12.72 -3.70 5.20
CA HIS A 89 12.84 -2.44 4.46
C HIS A 89 13.12 -1.22 5.34
N GLN A 90 13.45 -1.42 6.63
CA GLN A 90 13.66 -0.36 7.61
C GLN A 90 12.43 0.56 7.80
N VAL A 91 11.24 -0.02 7.64
CA VAL A 91 9.96 0.61 7.94
C VAL A 91 9.55 0.22 9.35
N ALA A 92 9.59 1.20 10.26
CA ALA A 92 9.18 1.02 11.66
C ALA A 92 7.81 1.66 11.96
N SER A 93 7.23 2.41 11.02
CA SER A 93 5.98 3.13 11.21
C SER A 93 5.20 3.26 9.90
N THR A 94 3.88 3.36 10.00
CA THR A 94 2.97 3.55 8.86
C THR A 94 2.42 4.97 8.84
N PRO A 95 2.10 5.54 7.66
CA PRO A 95 2.32 4.96 6.34
C PRO A 95 3.79 5.09 5.91
N SER A 96 4.27 4.14 5.11
CA SER A 96 5.61 4.17 4.51
C SER A 96 5.60 3.67 3.07
N VAL A 97 6.45 4.24 2.23
CA VAL A 97 6.57 3.87 0.81
C VAL A 97 7.97 3.33 0.55
N VAL A 98 8.02 2.16 -0.07
CA VAL A 98 9.24 1.48 -0.50
C VAL A 98 9.22 1.38 -2.02
N ILE A 99 10.31 1.78 -2.68
CA ILE A 99 10.48 1.67 -4.13
C ILE A 99 11.74 0.86 -4.39
N ASP A 100 11.60 -0.23 -5.15
CA ASP A 100 12.69 -1.14 -5.51
C ASP A 100 13.52 -1.60 -4.28
N GLY A 101 12.80 -1.86 -3.18
CA GLY A 101 13.38 -2.32 -1.91
C GLY A 101 13.89 -1.22 -0.97
N ASN A 102 13.94 0.04 -1.42
CA ASN A 102 14.40 1.18 -0.62
C ASN A 102 13.22 1.97 -0.05
N ALA A 103 13.19 2.15 1.27
CA ALA A 103 12.18 2.97 1.93
C ALA A 103 12.45 4.47 1.70
N VAL A 104 11.63 5.08 0.85
CA VAL A 104 11.72 6.49 0.43
C VAL A 104 10.88 7.43 1.29
N ILE A 105 9.77 6.93 1.86
CA ILE A 105 8.88 7.68 2.77
C ILE A 105 8.67 6.84 4.03
N LYS A 106 8.78 7.48 5.21
CA LYS A 106 8.64 6.81 6.52
C LYS A 106 7.75 7.60 7.47
N GLY A 107 6.63 7.03 7.92
CA GLY A 107 5.79 7.55 9.01
C GLY A 107 5.05 8.88 8.75
N ARG A 108 4.95 9.30 7.49
CA ARG A 108 4.28 10.56 7.10
C ARG A 108 3.49 10.39 5.81
N VAL A 109 2.54 11.31 5.60
CA VAL A 109 1.79 11.40 4.34
C VAL A 109 2.70 12.09 3.30
N PRO A 110 3.05 11.44 2.19
CA PRO A 110 3.76 12.08 1.09
C PRO A 110 2.81 12.96 0.27
N THR A 111 3.36 13.92 -0.48
CA THR A 111 2.59 14.63 -1.50
C THR A 111 2.60 13.85 -2.81
N LYS A 112 1.63 14.14 -3.68
CA LYS A 112 1.56 13.51 -5.00
C LYS A 112 2.81 13.85 -5.85
N GLU A 113 3.23 15.12 -5.81
CA GLU A 113 4.38 15.62 -6.58
C GLU A 113 5.68 14.93 -6.16
N GLU A 114 5.89 14.77 -4.84
CA GLU A 114 7.05 14.06 -4.30
C GLU A 114 7.09 12.60 -4.77
N LEU A 115 5.94 11.92 -4.75
CA LEU A 115 5.86 10.54 -5.24
C LEU A 115 6.15 10.46 -6.74
N ILE A 116 5.62 11.38 -7.54
CA ILE A 116 5.89 11.41 -8.99
C ILE A 116 7.39 11.62 -9.26
N GLU A 117 8.07 12.48 -8.50
CA GLU A 117 9.52 12.68 -8.65
C GLU A 117 10.32 11.41 -8.30
N LEU A 118 9.88 10.64 -7.31
CA LEU A 118 10.50 9.37 -6.93
C LEU A 118 10.21 8.21 -7.92
N LEU A 119 9.17 8.35 -8.75
CA LEU A 119 8.72 7.33 -9.71
C LEU A 119 9.24 7.56 -11.15
N LYS A 120 9.90 8.70 -11.41
CA LYS A 120 10.54 9.02 -12.70
C LYS A 120 11.91 8.34 -12.82
#